data_AF-A0AAE1ZIR0-F1
#
_entry.id   AF-A0AAE1ZIR0-F1
#
_cell.length_a   1.000
_cell.length_b   1.000
_cell.length_c   1.000
_cell.angle_alpha   90.00
_cell.angle_beta   90.00
_cell.angle_gamma   90.00
#
_symmetry.space_group_name_H-M   'P 1'
#
loop_
_entity.id
_entity.type
_entity.pdbx_description
1 polymer ?
#
loop_
_entity_poly.entity_id
_entity_poly.type
_entity_poly.pdbx_seq_one_letter_code
_entity_poly.pdbx_strand_id
1 'polypeptide(L)'
;RMVNINLHKASRHQKDVYDRQAQGPVYTVGDRVWLRRPMTSLGSCSKFHQIWQGPFEIVLIRSPTTFVLRNLQRPQDDVITVHYNQLKPDRMTRAADAEFADPPPATSFCEIPSEGGTAYPCPRTGTEDSASLGEGAV
;
A
#
# COMPACT_ATOMS: atom_id res chain seq x y z
N ARG A 1 36.62 -17.06 8.42
CA ARG A 1 36.48 -15.66 8.93
C ARG A 1 35.64 -14.76 8.02
N MET A 2 35.71 -14.89 6.68
CA MET A 2 34.96 -14.06 5.72
C MET A 2 33.44 -14.34 5.68
N VAL A 3 33.04 -15.61 5.84
CA VAL A 3 31.63 -16.03 5.86
C VAL A 3 30.83 -15.32 6.97
N ASN A 4 31.37 -15.23 8.19
CA ASN A 4 30.69 -14.53 9.29
C ASN A 4 30.50 -13.03 8.99
N ILE A 5 31.49 -12.37 8.37
CA ILE A 5 31.40 -10.95 8.01
C ILE A 5 30.25 -10.73 7.01
N ASN A 6 30.15 -11.59 6.00
CA ASN A 6 29.10 -11.51 4.99
C ASN A 6 27.72 -11.80 5.60
N LEU A 7 27.63 -12.80 6.49
CA LEU A 7 26.39 -13.12 7.20
C LEU A 7 25.90 -11.94 8.05
N HIS A 8 26.79 -11.29 8.81
CA HIS A 8 26.44 -10.12 9.61
C HIS A 8 26.02 -8.92 8.74
N LYS A 9 26.67 -8.70 7.59
CA LYS A 9 26.29 -7.66 6.64
C LYS A 9 24.90 -7.91 6.05
N ALA A 10 24.62 -9.14 5.60
CA ALA A 10 23.33 -9.53 5.06
C ALA A 10 22.21 -9.41 6.12
N SER A 11 22.47 -9.87 7.34
CA SER A 11 21.51 -9.78 8.45
C SER A 11 21.17 -8.32 8.81
N ARG A 12 22.16 -7.43 8.89
CA ARG A 12 21.91 -6.00 9.11
C ARG A 12 21.09 -5.39 7.99
N HIS A 13 21.47 -5.64 6.74
CA HIS A 13 20.72 -5.14 5.60
C HIS A 13 19.25 -5.61 5.61
N GLN A 14 19.02 -6.90 5.89
CA GLN A 14 17.67 -7.44 5.99
C GLN A 14 16.87 -6.78 7.11
N LYS A 15 17.49 -6.55 8.27
CA LYS A 15 16.85 -5.83 9.38
C LYS A 15 16.51 -4.38 8.99
N ASP A 16 17.44 -3.65 8.40
CA ASP A 16 17.24 -2.25 8.01
C ASP A 16 16.10 -2.11 7.00
N VAL A 17 16.03 -3.02 6.03
CA VAL A 17 14.95 -3.07 5.03
C VAL A 17 13.62 -3.40 5.70
N TYR A 18 13.61 -4.39 6.60
CA TYR A 18 12.40 -4.77 7.32
C TYR A 18 11.88 -3.62 8.19
N ASP A 19 12.74 -3.03 9.03
CA ASP A 19 12.38 -1.96 9.95
C ASP A 19 11.85 -0.73 9.19
N ARG A 20 12.40 -0.43 7.99
CA ARG A 20 11.89 0.63 7.11
C ARG A 20 10.48 0.35 6.59
N GLN A 21 10.16 -0.90 6.28
CA GLN A 21 8.88 -1.31 5.69
C GLN A 21 7.84 -1.75 6.72
N ALA A 22 8.23 -1.96 7.98
CA ALA A 22 7.35 -2.44 9.05
C ALA A 22 6.32 -1.39 9.51
N GLN A 23 6.45 -0.13 9.06
CA GLN A 23 5.45 0.90 9.29
C GLN A 23 4.16 0.54 8.54
N GLY A 24 3.08 0.32 9.28
CA GLY A 24 1.76 0.20 8.69
C GLY A 24 0.69 0.78 9.60
N PRO A 25 -0.58 0.41 9.39
CA PRO A 25 -1.71 1.03 10.08
C PRO A 25 -1.61 0.91 11.60
N VAL A 26 -1.87 2.01 12.30
CA VAL A 26 -2.12 1.96 13.75
C VAL A 26 -3.55 1.50 13.96
N TYR A 27 -3.73 0.49 14.82
CA TYR A 27 -5.03 -0.08 15.12
C TYR A 27 -5.55 0.41 16.48
N THR A 28 -6.86 0.57 16.57
CA THR A 28 -7.60 0.90 17.79
C THR A 28 -8.64 -0.19 18.11
N VAL A 29 -9.11 -0.22 19.36
CA VAL A 29 -10.21 -1.10 19.75
C VAL A 29 -11.49 -0.65 19.02
N GLY A 30 -12.21 -1.60 18.42
CA GLY A 30 -13.37 -1.35 17.56
C GLY A 30 -13.05 -1.34 16.06
N ASP A 31 -11.77 -1.30 15.67
CA ASP A 31 -11.40 -1.37 14.27
C ASP A 31 -11.78 -2.72 13.65
N ARG A 32 -12.26 -2.65 12.40
CA ARG A 32 -12.55 -3.84 11.60
C ARG A 32 -11.32 -4.27 10.82
N VAL A 33 -11.00 -5.55 10.88
CA VAL A 33 -9.79 -6.12 10.29
C VAL A 33 -10.07 -7.47 9.65
N TRP A 34 -9.30 -7.80 8.63
CA TRP A 34 -9.27 -9.12 8.01
C TRP A 34 -8.15 -9.96 8.61
N LEU A 35 -8.44 -11.22 8.90
CA LEU A 35 -7.47 -12.17 9.48
C LEU A 35 -6.86 -13.06 8.41
N ARG A 36 -5.52 -13.17 8.40
CA ARG A 36 -4.77 -14.10 7.55
C ARG A 36 -4.76 -15.53 8.10
N ARG A 37 -5.36 -16.48 7.36
CA ARG A 37 -5.31 -17.93 7.60
C ARG A 37 -4.66 -18.65 6.42
N PRO A 38 -3.34 -18.93 6.47
CA PRO A 38 -2.63 -19.52 5.34
C PRO A 38 -2.91 -21.01 5.13
N MET A 39 -3.36 -21.72 6.17
CA MET A 39 -3.64 -23.15 6.08
C MET A 39 -5.02 -23.41 5.45
N THR A 40 -5.04 -24.26 4.44
CA THR A 40 -6.26 -24.87 3.90
C THR A 40 -6.78 -25.93 4.86
N SER A 41 -8.10 -26.10 4.96
CA SER A 41 -8.65 -27.29 5.60
C SER A 41 -8.22 -28.55 4.86
N LEU A 42 -8.01 -29.64 5.60
CA LEU A 42 -7.67 -30.93 5.01
C LEU A 42 -8.75 -31.34 3.99
N GLY A 43 -8.35 -31.69 2.77
CA GLY A 43 -9.26 -32.04 1.68
C GLY A 43 -9.79 -30.87 0.84
N SER A 44 -9.39 -29.63 1.12
CA SER A 44 -9.73 -28.48 0.27
C SER A 44 -8.67 -28.22 -0.82
N CYS A 45 -9.12 -27.77 -1.98
CA CYS A 45 -8.25 -27.37 -3.09
C CYS A 45 -7.48 -26.09 -2.72
N SER A 46 -6.16 -26.20 -2.54
CA SER A 46 -5.28 -25.06 -2.21
C SER A 46 -5.42 -23.86 -3.16
N LYS A 47 -5.79 -24.09 -4.43
CA LYS A 47 -5.94 -23.02 -5.43
C LYS A 47 -7.13 -22.09 -5.18
N PHE A 48 -8.16 -22.55 -4.47
CA PHE A 48 -9.39 -21.78 -4.20
C PHE A 48 -9.50 -21.34 -2.73
N HIS A 49 -8.42 -21.47 -1.96
CA HIS A 49 -8.43 -21.12 -0.55
C HIS A 49 -8.37 -19.61 -0.35
N GLN A 50 -9.36 -19.08 0.38
CA GLN A 50 -9.37 -17.68 0.78
C GLN A 50 -8.46 -17.50 2.00
N ILE A 51 -7.27 -16.95 1.74
CA ILE A 51 -6.25 -16.71 2.77
C ILE A 51 -6.69 -15.61 3.76
N TRP A 52 -7.53 -14.66 3.34
CA TRP A 52 -8.04 -13.59 4.18
C TRP A 52 -9.49 -13.87 4.54
N GLN A 53 -9.77 -13.96 5.83
CA GLN A 53 -11.09 -14.30 6.34
C GLN A 53 -11.68 -13.13 7.11
N GLY A 54 -12.97 -12.88 6.81
CA GLY A 54 -13.96 -12.14 7.57
C GLY A 54 -13.59 -10.74 8.07
N PRO A 55 -14.59 -9.88 8.31
CA PRO A 55 -14.37 -8.74 9.18
C PRO A 55 -14.40 -9.23 10.64
N PHE A 56 -13.26 -9.14 11.29
CA PHE A 56 -13.10 -9.25 12.74
C PHE A 56 -13.08 -7.85 13.35
N GLU A 57 -13.45 -7.75 14.61
CA GLU A 57 -13.29 -6.53 15.39
C GLU A 57 -12.18 -6.70 16.41
N ILE A 58 -11.31 -5.70 16.54
CA ILE A 58 -10.31 -5.65 17.61
C ILE A 58 -11.02 -5.33 18.92
N VAL A 59 -11.11 -6.31 19.81
CA VAL A 59 -11.75 -6.12 21.13
C VAL A 59 -10.76 -5.77 22.23
N LEU A 60 -9.47 -6.04 22.03
CA LEU A 60 -8.41 -5.71 22.97
C LEU A 60 -7.05 -5.65 22.27
N ILE A 61 -6.22 -4.69 22.69
CA ILE A 61 -4.81 -4.57 22.28
C ILE A 61 -3.94 -5.03 23.45
N ARG A 62 -3.18 -6.12 23.28
CA ARG A 62 -2.27 -6.64 24.32
C ARG A 62 -0.91 -5.96 24.26
N SER A 63 -0.46 -5.66 23.05
CA SER A 63 0.80 -4.94 22.76
C SER A 63 0.70 -4.33 21.36
N PRO A 64 1.64 -3.48 20.94
CA PRO A 64 1.67 -2.93 19.58
C PRO A 64 1.69 -3.99 18.47
N THR A 65 2.08 -5.23 18.78
CA THR A 65 2.17 -6.34 17.81
C THR A 65 1.16 -7.44 18.04
N THR A 66 0.38 -7.40 19.13
CA THR A 66 -0.51 -8.50 19.54
C THR A 66 -1.90 -7.99 19.86
N PHE A 67 -2.89 -8.51 19.13
CA PHE A 67 -4.28 -8.08 19.14
C PHE A 67 -5.21 -9.24 19.46
N VAL A 68 -6.34 -8.95 20.08
CA VAL A 68 -7.41 -9.92 20.33
C VAL A 68 -8.61 -9.55 19.47
N LEU A 69 -9.08 -10.52 18.70
CA LEU A 69 -10.13 -10.37 17.71
C LEU A 69 -11.40 -11.10 18.11
N ARG A 70 -12.55 -10.51 17.78
CA ARG A 70 -13.85 -11.17 17.81
C ARG A 70 -14.40 -11.29 16.39
N ASN A 71 -14.97 -12.45 16.06
CA ASN A 71 -15.65 -12.65 14.79
C ASN A 71 -17.02 -11.95 14.81
N LEU A 72 -17.25 -10.99 13.91
CA LEU A 72 -18.52 -10.27 13.83
C LEU A 72 -19.69 -11.14 13.35
N GLN A 73 -19.39 -12.17 12.55
CA GLN A 73 -20.40 -13.10 12.04
C GLN A 73 -20.76 -14.18 13.05
N ARG A 74 -19.87 -14.45 14.01
CA ARG A 74 -20.06 -15.47 15.06
C ARG A 74 -19.63 -14.91 16.42
N PRO A 75 -20.41 -13.99 17.03
CA PRO A 75 -20.00 -13.32 18.26
C PRO A 75 -19.92 -14.23 19.48
N GLN A 76 -20.53 -15.42 19.40
CA GLN A 76 -20.51 -16.45 20.46
C GLN A 76 -19.24 -17.30 20.41
N ASP A 77 -18.47 -17.25 19.32
CA ASP A 77 -17.20 -17.96 19.22
C ASP A 77 -16.17 -17.30 20.14
N ASP A 78 -15.19 -18.10 20.56
CA ASP A 78 -14.06 -17.60 21.33
C ASP A 78 -13.27 -16.52 20.57
N VAL A 79 -12.70 -15.60 21.34
CA VAL A 79 -11.80 -14.58 20.81
C VAL A 79 -10.46 -15.19 20.39
N ILE A 80 -9.84 -14.61 19.36
CA ILE A 80 -8.57 -15.12 18.80
C ILE A 80 -7.48 -14.08 19.04
N THR A 81 -6.35 -14.51 19.57
CA THR A 81 -5.15 -13.66 19.70
C THR A 81 -4.27 -13.81 18.48
N VAL A 82 -3.85 -12.70 17.87
CA VAL A 82 -3.13 -12.67 16.59
C VAL A 82 -2.01 -11.63 16.60
N HIS A 83 -1.03 -11.84 15.72
CA HIS A 83 0.06 -10.90 15.50
C HIS A 83 -0.32 -9.84 14.45
N TYR A 84 0.26 -8.64 14.55
CA TYR A 84 0.10 -7.53 13.62
C TYR A 84 0.17 -7.92 12.13
N ASN A 85 1.19 -8.69 11.74
CA ASN A 85 1.38 -9.17 10.36
C ASN A 85 0.28 -10.13 9.84
N GLN A 86 -0.66 -10.53 10.69
CA GLN A 86 -1.82 -11.34 10.30
C GLN A 86 -3.07 -10.50 10.07
N LEU A 87 -2.98 -9.19 10.30
CA LEU A 87 -4.08 -8.25 10.12
C LEU A 87 -3.96 -7.53 8.79
N LYS A 88 -5.11 -7.16 8.25
CA LYS A 88 -5.26 -6.18 7.18
C LYS A 88 -6.45 -5.28 7.53
N PRO A 89 -6.34 -3.95 7.40
CA PRO A 89 -7.46 -3.07 7.70
C PRO A 89 -8.65 -3.37 6.77
N ASP A 90 -9.85 -3.36 7.33
CA ASP A 90 -11.08 -3.38 6.55
C ASP A 90 -11.34 -2.00 5.92
N ARG A 91 -12.00 -1.95 4.77
CA ARG A 91 -12.29 -0.69 4.06
C ARG A 91 -13.18 0.26 4.86
N MET A 92 -13.96 -0.25 5.81
CA MET A 92 -14.78 0.56 6.71
C MET A 92 -14.01 1.13 7.89
N THR A 93 -12.83 0.60 8.20
CA THR A 93 -11.93 1.18 9.20
C THR A 93 -11.41 2.46 8.59
N ARG A 94 -12.01 3.59 8.98
CA ARG A 94 -11.55 4.90 8.54
C ARG A 94 -10.10 5.02 8.99
N ALA A 95 -9.17 4.94 8.04
CA ALA A 95 -7.85 5.49 8.27
C ALA A 95 -8.09 6.95 8.60
N ALA A 96 -7.79 7.35 9.84
CA ALA A 96 -8.02 8.72 10.30
C ALA A 96 -7.30 9.75 9.41
N ASP A 97 -6.33 9.31 8.60
CA ASP A 97 -5.35 10.20 7.96
C ASP A 97 -5.20 10.01 6.44
N ALA A 98 -6.11 9.29 5.78
CA ALA A 98 -6.13 9.20 4.32
C ALA A 98 -7.39 9.85 3.77
N GLU A 99 -7.51 11.16 3.96
CA GLU A 99 -8.19 11.96 2.94
C GLU A 99 -7.46 11.67 1.63
N PHE A 100 -8.20 11.17 0.65
CA PHE A 100 -7.76 11.18 -0.73
C PHE A 100 -7.40 12.64 -1.04
N ALA A 101 -6.12 12.99 -0.93
CA ALA A 101 -5.62 14.16 -1.61
C ALA A 101 -6.00 13.93 -3.07
N ASP A 102 -6.82 14.82 -3.62
CA ASP A 102 -7.15 14.80 -5.03
C ASP A 102 -5.84 14.59 -5.80
N PRO A 103 -5.75 13.60 -6.70
CA PRO A 103 -4.53 13.42 -7.48
C PRO A 103 -4.23 14.78 -8.11
N PRO A 104 -2.97 15.28 -8.02
CA PRO A 104 -2.64 16.56 -8.64
C PRO A 104 -3.14 16.49 -10.08
N PRO A 105 -3.86 17.51 -10.57
CA PRO A 105 -4.44 17.47 -11.90
C PRO A 105 -3.34 17.07 -12.87
N ALA A 106 -3.58 16.01 -13.65
CA ALA A 106 -2.63 15.49 -14.62
C ALA A 106 -2.37 16.57 -15.68
N THR A 107 -1.45 17.48 -15.40
CA THR A 107 -1.20 18.69 -16.20
C THR A 107 0.11 18.57 -16.98
N SER A 108 0.61 17.35 -17.21
CA SER A 108 1.78 17.12 -18.06
C SER A 108 1.41 16.18 -19.19
N PHE A 109 1.13 16.75 -20.34
CA PHE A 109 1.25 16.03 -21.61
C PHE A 109 2.74 15.95 -21.93
N CYS A 110 3.21 14.76 -22.28
CA CYS A 110 4.57 14.53 -22.73
C CYS A 110 4.50 14.12 -24.20
N GLU A 111 5.18 14.87 -25.07
CA GLU A 111 5.32 14.48 -26.46
C GLU A 111 6.46 13.49 -26.61
N ILE A 112 6.19 12.40 -27.35
CA ILE A 112 7.16 11.37 -27.67
C ILE A 112 7.59 11.61 -29.13
N PRO A 113 8.88 11.86 -29.42
CA PRO A 113 9.34 12.03 -30.80
C PRO A 113 9.09 10.77 -31.62
N SER A 114 8.61 10.92 -32.86
CA SER A 114 8.36 9.78 -33.78
C SER A 114 9.60 8.94 -34.08
N GLU A 115 10.80 9.48 -33.86
CA GLU A 115 12.08 8.82 -34.12
C GLU A 115 12.56 7.95 -32.94
N GLY A 116 11.83 7.96 -31.82
CA GLY A 116 12.19 7.26 -30.59
C GLY A 116 13.17 8.06 -29.73
N GLY A 117 12.92 8.13 -28.43
CA GLY A 117 13.74 8.89 -27.48
C GLY A 117 13.03 9.13 -26.15
N THR A 118 13.71 9.79 -25.20
CA THR A 118 13.15 10.18 -23.91
C THR A 118 12.10 11.27 -24.08
N ALA A 119 10.92 11.07 -23.48
CA ALA A 119 9.84 12.06 -23.51
C ALA A 119 10.23 13.32 -22.72
N TYR A 120 9.91 14.49 -23.27
CA TYR A 120 10.15 15.78 -22.63
C TYR A 120 8.80 16.44 -22.27
N PRO A 121 8.74 17.21 -21.18
CA PRO A 121 7.53 17.96 -20.82
C PRO A 121 7.23 19.01 -21.89
N CYS A 122 6.00 19.04 -22.39
CA CYS A 122 5.57 20.05 -23.36
C CYS A 122 5.75 21.46 -22.75
N PRO A 123 6.40 22.40 -23.45
CA PRO A 123 6.42 23.79 -23.03
C PRO A 123 4.98 24.27 -22.85
N ARG A 124 4.67 24.90 -21.71
CA ARG A 124 3.38 25.56 -21.52
C ARG A 124 3.19 26.56 -22.65
N THR A 125 2.12 26.42 -23.42
CA THR A 125 1.69 27.41 -24.41
C THR A 125 1.41 28.72 -23.69
N GLY A 126 2.41 29.60 -23.65
CA GLY A 126 2.21 31.00 -23.30
C GLY A 126 1.32 31.63 -24.36
N THR A 127 0.14 32.05 -23.93
CA THR A 127 -0.67 33.04 -24.64
C THR A 127 0.08 34.37 -24.61
N GLU A 128 0.39 34.91 -25.80
CA GLU A 128 0.64 36.31 -26.18
C GLU A 128 1.53 36.28 -27.45
N ASP A 129 1.40 37.11 -28.48
CA ASP A 129 0.38 37.98 -29.02
C ASP A 129 0.95 38.45 -30.39
N SER A 130 0.07 38.57 -31.39
CA SER A 130 0.11 39.32 -32.66
C SER A 130 1.40 40.02 -33.17
N ALA A 131 1.68 39.91 -34.49
CA ALA A 131 1.40 40.96 -35.50
C ALA A 131 2.23 40.84 -36.82
N SER A 132 1.49 40.64 -37.90
CA SER A 132 1.47 41.41 -39.18
C SER A 132 2.69 41.61 -40.09
N LEU A 133 2.52 41.09 -41.32
CA LEU A 133 2.66 41.67 -42.68
C LEU A 133 3.82 42.64 -43.03
N GLY A 134 4.51 42.30 -44.12
CA GLY A 134 5.26 43.24 -44.97
C GLY A 134 5.62 42.61 -46.32
N GLU A 135 4.89 43.00 -47.37
CA GLU A 135 5.20 42.73 -48.79
C GLU A 135 6.53 43.35 -49.23
N GLY A 136 7.11 42.83 -50.32
CA GLY A 136 8.11 43.57 -51.11
C GLY A 136 8.99 42.71 -52.00
N ALA A 137 8.63 42.64 -53.28
CA ALA A 137 9.40 42.07 -54.39
C ALA A 137 10.79 42.72 -54.59
N VAL A 138 11.74 41.99 -55.18
CA VAL A 138 12.20 42.14 -56.58
C VAL A 138 12.71 40.78 -57.07
#